data_AF-A0A383DRL2-F1
#
_entry.id   AF-A0A383DRL2-F1
#
_cell.length_a   1.000
_cell.length_b   1.000
_cell.length_c   1.000
_cell.angle_alpha   90.00
_cell.angle_beta   90.00
_cell.angle_gamma   90.00
#
_symmetry.space_group_name_H-M   'P 1'
#
loop_
_entity.id
_entity.type
_entity.pdbx_description
1 polymer ?
#
loop_
_entity_poly.entity_id
_entity_poly.type
_entity_poly.pdbx_seq_one_letter_code
_entity_poly.pdbx_strand_id
1 'polypeptide(L)' 'NIDRLILRPLNPPNYVAIATSAWDEQSEVLITPEELKKLKDPKLTTEEFHALYAKLTNELENAKKVSKFY' A
#
# COMPACT_ATOMS: atom_id res chain seq x y z
N ASN A 1 2.05 -16.42 -6.11
CA ASN A 1 2.94 -15.29 -6.45
C ASN A 1 2.39 -14.05 -5.75
N ILE A 2 3.22 -13.15 -5.24
CA ILE A 2 2.75 -11.88 -4.63
C ILE A 2 3.28 -10.74 -5.49
N ASP A 3 2.39 -10.12 -6.25
CA ASP A 3 2.81 -9.25 -7.35
C ASP A 3 2.30 -7.81 -7.16
N ARG A 4 1.56 -7.57 -6.07
CA ARG A 4 0.87 -6.31 -5.77
C ARG A 4 0.90 -5.98 -4.28
N LEU A 5 0.95 -4.69 -3.97
CA LEU A 5 0.80 -4.14 -2.63
C LEU A 5 -0.47 -3.30 -2.54
N ILE A 6 -1.09 -3.31 -1.36
CA ILE A 6 -2.29 -2.55 -1.06
C ILE A 6 -1.91 -1.15 -0.56
N LEU A 7 -2.64 -0.11 -0.97
CA LEU A 7 -2.45 1.23 -0.41
C LEU A 7 -2.90 1.29 1.07
N ARG A 8 -2.01 1.64 2.02
CA ARG A 8 -2.40 1.77 3.44
C ARG A 8 -3.45 2.85 3.74
N PRO A 9 -3.39 4.06 3.16
CA PRO A 9 -4.36 5.11 3.46
C PRO A 9 -5.66 4.99 2.64
N LEU A 10 -5.95 3.81 2.09
CA LEU A 10 -7.11 3.60 1.22
C LEU A 10 -8.43 3.96 1.92
N ASN A 11 -8.55 3.62 3.20
CA ASN A 11 -9.76 3.86 3.99
C ASN A 11 -9.43 4.75 5.20
N PRO A 12 -10.20 5.82 5.46
CA PRO A 12 -9.99 6.67 6.63
C PRO A 12 -10.37 5.95 7.94
N PRO A 13 -9.94 6.48 9.11
CA PRO A 13 -10.42 5.99 10.41
C PRO A 13 -11.96 6.00 10.47
N ASN A 14 -12.55 4.93 11.04
CA ASN A 14 -14.01 4.71 11.13
C ASN A 14 -14.74 4.45 9.79
N TYR A 15 -14.02 4.08 8.74
CA TYR A 15 -14.64 3.66 7.48
C TYR A 15 -15.22 2.24 7.55
N VAL A 16 -16.49 2.09 7.17
CA VAL A 16 -17.16 0.79 7.02
C VAL A 16 -17.58 0.60 5.57
N ALA A 17 -17.10 -0.47 4.96
CA ALA A 17 -17.47 -0.91 3.62
C ALA A 17 -18.27 -2.23 3.72
N ILE A 18 -19.45 -2.27 3.11
CA ILE A 18 -20.26 -3.49 2.96
C ILE A 18 -20.41 -3.78 1.46
N ALA A 19 -20.13 -5.02 1.07
CA ALA A 19 -20.22 -5.48 -0.32
C ALA A 19 -19.41 -4.65 -1.34
N THR A 20 -18.22 -4.17 -0.97
CA THR A 20 -17.35 -3.37 -1.86
C THR A 20 -16.20 -4.18 -2.43
N SER A 21 -15.78 -3.83 -3.65
CA SER A 21 -14.52 -4.28 -4.25
C SER A 21 -13.39 -3.31 -3.90
N ALA A 22 -13.30 -2.82 -2.66
CA ALA A 22 -12.25 -1.88 -2.26
C ALA A 22 -10.81 -2.39 -2.47
N TRP A 23 -10.65 -3.66 -2.86
CA TRP A 23 -9.37 -4.26 -3.27
C TRP A 23 -9.25 -4.45 -4.78
N ASP A 24 -9.87 -3.57 -5.57
CA ASP A 24 -9.77 -3.58 -7.03
C ASP A 24 -8.40 -3.04 -7.52
N GLU A 25 -8.17 -3.05 -8.82
CA GLU A 25 -6.89 -2.64 -9.39
C GLU A 25 -6.47 -1.20 -9.03
N GLN A 26 -7.40 -0.34 -8.61
CA GLN A 26 -7.08 1.04 -8.20
C GLN A 26 -6.54 1.12 -6.77
N SER A 27 -6.79 0.08 -5.96
CA SER A 27 -6.31 -0.03 -4.58
C SER A 27 -4.91 -0.63 -4.46
N GLU A 28 -4.34 -1.06 -5.58
CA GLU A 28 -3.13 -1.87 -5.65
C GLU A 28 -2.02 -1.19 -6.44
N VAL A 29 -0.77 -1.43 -6.04
CA VAL A 29 0.44 -1.04 -6.78
C VAL A 29 1.21 -2.30 -7.16
N LEU A 30 1.51 -2.45 -8.45
CA LEU A 30 2.34 -3.54 -8.95
C LEU A 30 3.76 -3.43 -8.38
N ILE A 31 4.33 -4.57 -8.02
CA ILE A 31 5.72 -4.69 -7.59
C ILE A 31 6.47 -5.75 -8.39
N THR A 32 7.77 -5.56 -8.49
CA THR A 32 8.69 -6.52 -9.07
C THR A 32 9.04 -7.66 -8.09
N PRO A 33 9.49 -8.83 -8.59
CA PRO A 33 10.00 -9.91 -7.74
C PRO A 33 11.15 -9.46 -6.83
N GLU A 34 12.00 -8.55 -7.28
CA GLU A 34 13.13 -8.00 -6.52
C GLU A 34 12.65 -7.13 -5.36
N GLU A 35 11.61 -6.33 -5.57
CA GLU A 35 10.97 -5.54 -4.52
C GLU A 35 10.27 -6.44 -3.49
N LEU A 36 9.57 -7.49 -3.95
CA LEU A 36 9.02 -8.50 -3.06
C LEU A 36 10.11 -9.17 -2.22
N LYS A 37 11.26 -9.48 -2.82
CA LYS A 37 12.40 -10.07 -2.10
C LYS A 37 12.92 -9.15 -1.01
N LYS A 38 13.02 -7.84 -1.27
CA LYS A 38 13.41 -6.84 -0.26
C LYS A 38 12.42 -6.77 0.88
N LEU A 39 11.11 -6.74 0.58
CA LEU A 39 10.05 -6.73 1.60
C LEU A 39 10.05 -7.98 2.49
N LYS A 40 10.52 -9.11 1.98
CA LYS A 40 10.63 -10.38 2.70
C LYS A 40 11.94 -10.55 3.46
N ASP A 41 12.85 -9.56 3.44
CA ASP A 41 14.10 -9.66 4.17
C ASP A 41 13.83 -9.69 5.69
N PRO A 42 14.13 -10.80 6.39
CA PRO A 42 13.85 -10.92 7.82
C PRO A 42 14.71 -10.01 8.69
N LYS A 43 15.71 -9.32 8.11
CA LYS A 43 16.54 -8.35 8.83
C LYS A 43 15.90 -6.98 8.97
N LEU A 44 14.83 -6.69 8.22
CA LEU A 44 14.12 -5.42 8.33
C LEU A 44 13.50 -5.30 9.71
N THR A 45 13.71 -4.16 10.37
CA THR A 45 12.88 -3.80 11.51
C THR A 45 11.45 -3.48 11.05
N THR A 46 10.52 -3.40 12.00
CA THR A 46 9.15 -2.95 11.74
C THR A 46 9.13 -1.58 11.05
N GLU A 47 9.94 -0.63 11.52
CA GLU A 47 10.03 0.72 10.96
C GLU A 47 10.60 0.71 9.55
N GLU A 48 11.65 -0.08 9.30
CA GLU A 48 12.27 -0.20 7.98
C GLU A 48 11.33 -0.87 6.97
N PHE A 49 10.60 -1.90 7.40
CA PHE A 49 9.57 -2.53 6.60
C PHE A 49 8.47 -1.53 6.23
N HIS A 50 7.93 -0.78 7.19
CA HIS A 50 6.88 0.20 6.92
C HIS A 50 7.38 1.35 6.03
N ALA A 51 8.61 1.82 6.21
CA ALA A 51 9.21 2.84 5.36
C ALA A 51 9.40 2.34 3.92
N LEU A 52 9.88 1.11 3.75
CA LEU A 52 10.02 0.47 2.44
C LEU A 52 8.65 0.28 1.77
N TYR A 53 7.66 -0.22 2.51
CA TYR A 53 6.30 -0.40 2.02
C TYR A 53 5.69 0.91 1.53
N ALA A 54 5.79 1.97 2.34
CA ALA A 54 5.25 3.29 2.02
C ALA A 54 5.92 3.91 0.78
N LYS A 55 7.22 3.66 0.61
CA LYS A 55 7.98 4.10 -0.56
C LYS A 55 7.52 3.38 -1.82
N LEU A 56 7.38 2.05 -1.77
CA LEU A 56 6.97 1.24 -2.92
C LEU A 56 5.53 1.51 -3.35
N THR A 57 4.64 1.81 -2.39
CA THR A 57 3.25 2.17 -2.67
C THR A 57 3.04 3.67 -2.94
N ASN A 58 4.13 4.46 -2.94
CA ASN A 58 4.12 5.90 -3.17
C ASN A 58 3.09 6.67 -2.31
N GLU A 59 2.96 6.30 -1.04
CA GLU A 59 1.85 6.73 -0.18
C GLU A 59 1.75 8.24 0.00
N LEU A 60 2.88 8.94 0.06
CA LEU A 60 2.89 10.40 0.21
C LEU A 60 2.22 11.10 -0.98
N GLU A 61 2.44 10.59 -2.19
CA GLU A 61 1.81 11.16 -3.40
C GLU A 61 0.35 10.70 -3.52
N ASN A 62 0.04 9.48 -3.10
CA ASN A 62 -1.34 8.99 -3.09
C ASN A 62 -2.21 9.70 -2.03
N ALA A 63 -1.65 10.03 -0.86
CA ALA A 63 -2.34 10.81 0.17
C ALA A 63 -2.73 12.22 -0.32
N LYS A 64 -1.85 12.89 -1.08
CA LYS A 64 -2.15 14.18 -1.72
C LYS A 64 -3.26 14.09 -2.77
N LYS A 65 -3.39 12.96 -3.47
CA LYS A 65 -4.48 12.73 -4.42
C LYS A 65 -5.80 12.55 -3.69
N VAL A 66 -5.82 11.74 -2.62
CA VAL A 66 -7.02 11.49 -1.82
C VAL A 66 -7.55 12.77 -1.18
N SER A 67 -6.67 13.65 -0.67
CA SER A 67 -7.08 14.94 -0.09
C SER A 67 -7.69 15.93 -1.09
N LYS A 68 -7.63 15.66 -2.39
CA LYS A 68 -8.24 16.49 -3.44
C LYS A 68 -9.69 16.09 -3.75
N PHE A 69 -10.12 14.92 -3.29
CA PHE A 69 -11.48 14.40 -3.50
C PHE A 69 -12.41 14.58 -2.29
N TYR A 70 -11.91 15.20 -1.22
CA TYR A 70 -12.67 15.59 -0.03
C TYR A 70 -12.63 17.11 0.16
#